data_AF-A0A7Y4M303-F1
#
_entry.id   AF-A0A7Y4M303-F1
#
_cell.length_a   1.000
_cell.length_b   1.000
_cell.length_c   1.000
_cell.angle_alpha   90.00
_cell.angle_beta   90.00
_cell.angle_gamma   90.00
#
_symmetry.space_group_name_H-M   'P 1'
#
loop_
_entity.id
_entity.type
_entity.pdbx_description
1 polymer ?
#
loop_
_entity_poly.entity_id
_entity_poly.type
_entity_poly.pdbx_seq_one_letter_code
_entity_poly.pdbx_strand_id
1 'polypeptide(L)'
;MISDFRLKHGEKRVTLDATLTRIAHDQAQAMAAKDQLDHDVLGRFNTRVSPAGAGRAAENIAYGYESFPKTLDQWINSSGHRKNLLLPGATRVGVASVKSAKTGRTYWAMVIAGDYERPKPKASPKSPSKESKQANIAKPKSRAAESCRLKILSLCL
;
A
#
# COMPACT_ATOMS: atom_id res chain seq x y z
N MET A 1 6.50 9.25 15.16
CA MET A 1 7.55 10.01 14.44
C MET A 1 7.34 10.04 12.92
N ILE A 2 7.55 8.95 12.16
CA ILE A 2 7.33 8.95 10.68
C ILE A 2 5.90 9.37 10.34
N SER A 3 4.89 8.78 10.99
CA SER A 3 3.49 9.14 10.78
C SER A 3 3.18 10.60 11.14
N ASP A 4 3.84 11.18 12.15
CA ASP A 4 3.62 12.59 12.53
C ASP A 4 4.21 13.54 11.50
N PHE A 5 5.40 13.21 10.98
CA PHE A 5 6.00 13.93 9.86
C PHE A 5 5.09 13.86 8.62
N ARG A 6 4.60 12.67 8.27
CA ARG A 6 3.68 12.47 7.14
C ARG A 6 2.40 13.31 7.29
N LEU A 7 1.77 13.29 8.46
CA LEU A 7 0.55 14.07 8.72
C LEU A 7 0.75 15.59 8.59
N LYS A 8 1.88 16.11 9.08
CA LYS A 8 2.23 17.54 8.93
C LYS A 8 2.40 17.96 7.47
N HIS A 9 2.58 17.00 6.56
CA HIS A 9 2.80 17.24 5.14
C HIS A 9 1.67 16.68 4.26
N GLY A 10 0.47 16.45 4.84
CA GLY A 10 -0.72 16.06 4.09
C GLY A 10 -0.80 14.59 3.71
N GLU A 11 0.16 13.77 4.15
CA GLU A 11 0.17 12.33 3.93
C GLU A 11 -0.52 11.57 5.08
N LYS A 12 -0.99 10.35 4.79
CA LYS A 12 -1.62 9.49 5.79
C LYS A 12 -0.60 8.85 6.72
N ARG A 13 -1.07 8.44 7.91
CA ARG A 13 -0.32 7.58 8.83
C ARG A 13 0.03 6.26 8.15
N VAL A 14 1.18 5.71 8.51
CA VAL A 14 1.60 4.35 8.17
C VAL A 14 1.55 3.47 9.41
N THR A 15 1.27 2.18 9.21
CA THR A 15 1.37 1.14 10.23
C THR A 15 2.63 0.31 10.00
N LEU A 16 3.19 -0.24 11.08
CA LEU A 16 4.30 -1.19 10.95
C LEU A 16 3.83 -2.46 10.23
N ASP A 17 4.61 -2.90 9.26
CA ASP A 17 4.40 -4.13 8.50
C ASP A 17 5.58 -5.08 8.73
N ALA A 18 5.28 -6.32 9.10
CA ALA A 18 6.30 -7.31 9.44
C ALA A 18 7.18 -7.69 8.23
N THR A 19 6.61 -7.75 7.03
CA THR A 19 7.36 -8.07 5.81
C THR A 19 8.32 -6.95 5.45
N LEU A 20 7.85 -5.69 5.48
CA LEU A 20 8.71 -4.53 5.24
C LEU A 20 9.79 -4.39 6.32
N THR A 21 9.47 -4.72 7.57
CA THR A 21 10.43 -4.68 8.69
C THR A 21 11.53 -5.71 8.49
N ARG A 22 11.18 -6.94 8.06
CA ARG A 22 12.18 -7.96 7.70
C ARG A 22 13.07 -7.49 6.56
N ILE A 23 12.50 -6.95 5.48
CA ILE A 23 13.28 -6.44 4.34
C ILE A 23 14.24 -5.33 4.78
N ALA A 24 13.78 -4.39 5.60
CA ALA A 24 14.63 -3.34 6.16
C ALA A 24 15.75 -3.92 7.05
N HIS A 25 15.43 -4.90 7.89
CA HIS A 25 16.41 -5.56 8.75
C HIS A 25 17.49 -6.27 7.93
N ASP A 26 17.10 -7.07 6.94
CA ASP A 26 18.04 -7.80 6.07
C ASP A 26 18.99 -6.83 5.35
N GLN A 27 18.46 -5.71 4.84
CA GLN A 27 19.27 -4.66 4.21
C GLN A 27 20.25 -4.03 5.21
N ALA A 28 19.79 -3.65 6.40
CA ALA A 28 20.64 -3.06 7.45
C ALA A 28 21.72 -4.04 7.91
N GLN A 29 21.38 -5.32 8.06
CA GLN A 29 22.30 -6.39 8.42
C GLN A 29 23.38 -6.59 7.36
N ALA A 30 23.00 -6.61 6.09
CA ALA A 30 23.94 -6.78 4.98
C ALA A 30 24.90 -5.58 4.84
N MET A 31 24.39 -4.37 4.99
CA MET A 31 25.21 -3.15 5.05
C MET A 31 26.19 -3.19 6.23
N ALA A 32 25.73 -3.59 7.41
CA ALA A 32 26.57 -3.72 8.61
C ALA A 32 27.64 -4.81 8.46
N ALA A 33 27.32 -5.96 7.86
CA ALA A 33 28.28 -7.06 7.66
C ALA A 33 29.42 -6.69 6.70
N LYS A 34 29.13 -5.86 5.70
CA LYS A 34 30.10 -5.36 4.72
C LYS A 34 30.70 -3.99 5.09
N ASP A 35 30.25 -3.37 6.17
CA ASP A 35 30.58 -1.99 6.53
C ASP A 35 30.38 -0.99 5.38
N GLN A 36 29.34 -1.18 4.56
CA GLN A 36 29.12 -0.40 3.35
C GLN A 36 27.68 0.10 3.27
N LEU A 37 27.51 1.39 2.99
CA LEU A 37 26.21 1.98 2.70
C LEU A 37 25.91 1.81 1.21
N ASP A 38 25.01 0.90 0.88
CA ASP A 38 24.69 0.55 -0.51
C ASP A 38 23.24 0.04 -0.61
N HIS A 39 22.48 0.60 -1.55
CA HIS A 39 21.10 0.20 -1.83
C HIS A 39 20.99 -1.21 -2.44
N ASP A 40 22.05 -1.67 -3.12
CA ASP A 40 22.09 -2.92 -3.87
C ASP A 40 22.93 -4.00 -3.18
N VAL A 41 23.23 -3.84 -1.88
CA VAL A 41 24.06 -4.80 -1.11
C VAL A 41 23.48 -6.23 -1.08
N LEU A 42 22.15 -6.33 -1.19
CA LEU A 42 21.35 -7.57 -1.32
C LEU A 42 20.66 -7.66 -2.70
N GLY A 43 21.14 -6.91 -3.68
CA GLY A 43 20.52 -6.76 -4.99
C GLY A 43 19.42 -5.70 -5.04
N ARG A 44 18.82 -5.59 -6.23
CA ARG A 44 17.91 -4.50 -6.60
C ARG A 44 16.72 -4.41 -5.67
N PHE A 45 16.39 -3.19 -5.24
CA PHE A 45 15.26 -2.90 -4.35
C PHE A 45 13.94 -3.53 -4.80
N ASN A 46 13.58 -3.41 -6.09
CA ASN A 46 12.33 -3.96 -6.61
C ASN A 46 12.20 -5.48 -6.43
N THR A 47 13.31 -6.22 -6.53
CA THR A 47 13.33 -7.65 -6.30
C THR A 47 13.12 -7.96 -4.81
N ARG A 48 13.84 -7.25 -3.94
CA ARG A 48 13.75 -7.44 -2.49
C ARG A 48 12.38 -7.09 -1.92
N VAL A 49 11.73 -6.05 -2.43
CA VAL A 49 10.40 -5.61 -1.95
C VAL A 49 9.23 -6.37 -2.57
N SER A 50 9.46 -7.16 -3.62
CA SER A 50 8.41 -7.91 -4.32
C SER A 50 7.53 -8.78 -3.40
N PRO A 51 8.03 -9.46 -2.34
CA PRO A 51 7.18 -10.26 -1.46
C PRO A 51 6.16 -9.44 -0.67
N ALA A 52 6.33 -8.12 -0.56
CA ALA A 52 5.40 -7.25 0.15
C ALA A 52 4.10 -6.98 -0.63
N GLY A 53 4.02 -7.39 -1.91
CA GLY A 53 2.84 -7.19 -2.76
C GLY A 53 2.47 -5.71 -2.94
N ALA A 54 3.45 -4.82 -2.82
CA ALA A 54 3.22 -3.37 -2.85
C ALA A 54 3.06 -2.85 -4.28
N GLY A 55 2.13 -1.93 -4.49
CA GLY A 55 2.01 -1.24 -5.77
C GLY A 55 3.02 -0.11 -5.95
N ARG A 56 3.42 0.50 -4.83
CA ARG A 56 4.49 1.50 -4.77
C ARG A 56 5.29 1.28 -3.51
N ALA A 57 6.61 1.36 -3.60
CA ALA A 57 7.49 1.26 -2.46
C ALA A 57 8.72 2.15 -2.64
N ALA A 58 9.36 2.51 -1.53
CA ALA A 58 10.60 3.28 -1.50
C ALA A 58 11.46 2.88 -0.30
N GLU A 59 12.76 3.16 -0.39
CA GLU A 59 13.76 2.83 0.63
C GLU A 59 14.57 4.07 1.02
N ASN A 60 14.82 4.23 2.32
CA ASN A 60 15.89 5.08 2.81
C ASN A 60 16.92 4.25 3.57
N ILE A 61 18.19 4.58 3.41
CA ILE A 61 19.30 4.01 4.19
C ILE A 61 20.12 5.13 4.83
N ALA A 62 20.81 4.83 5.92
CA ALA A 62 21.76 5.74 6.56
C ALA A 62 22.75 4.96 7.44
N TYR A 63 23.81 5.62 7.87
CA TYR A 63 24.66 5.14 8.96
C TYR A 63 25.11 6.29 9.85
N GLY A 64 25.67 5.95 11.01
CA GLY A 64 26.48 6.87 11.84
C GLY A 64 25.76 7.35 13.09
N TYR A 65 24.48 7.73 12.99
CA TYR A 65 23.69 8.03 14.18
C TYR A 65 23.21 6.77 14.88
N GLU A 66 23.36 6.72 16.21
CA GLU A 66 22.84 5.60 17.02
C GLU A 66 21.35 5.69 17.28
N SER A 67 20.76 6.89 17.22
CA SER A 67 19.36 7.11 17.59
C SER A 67 18.47 7.33 16.37
N PHE A 68 17.31 6.68 16.40
CA PHE A 68 16.31 6.85 15.34
C PHE A 68 15.87 8.31 15.14
N PRO A 69 15.67 9.15 16.17
CA PRO A 69 15.34 10.56 15.97
C PRO A 69 16.35 11.34 15.12
N LYS A 70 17.66 11.12 15.33
CA LYS A 70 18.71 11.78 14.54
C LYS A 70 18.75 11.26 13.11
N THR A 71 18.60 9.95 12.91
CA THR A 71 18.49 9.36 11.57
C THR A 71 17.26 9.85 10.82
N LEU A 72 16.11 9.97 11.50
CA LEU A 72 14.91 10.50 10.88
C LEU A 72 15.09 11.97 10.47
N ASP A 73 15.72 12.79 11.32
CA ASP A 73 16.03 14.18 10.98
C ASP A 73 16.96 14.28 9.76
N GLN A 74 17.99 13.43 9.70
CA GLN A 74 18.86 13.31 8.51
C GLN A 74 18.07 13.00 7.23
N TRP A 75 17.12 12.06 7.30
CA TRP A 75 16.25 11.75 6.16
C TRP A 75 15.29 12.89 5.81
N ILE A 76 14.75 13.60 6.81
CA ILE A 76 13.86 14.75 6.62
C ILE A 76 14.56 15.90 5.89
N ASN A 77 15.85 16.11 6.20
CA ASN A 77 16.68 17.20 5.67
C ASN A 77 17.35 16.87 4.33
N SER A 78 17.14 15.67 3.78
CA SER A 78 17.63 15.26 2.47
C SER A 78 16.49 15.12 1.48
N SER A 79 16.52 15.87 0.37
CA SER A 79 15.40 15.93 -0.60
C SER A 79 14.97 14.55 -1.13
N GLY A 80 15.92 13.69 -1.47
CA GLY A 80 15.65 12.32 -1.93
C GLY A 80 14.99 11.46 -0.86
N HIS A 81 15.57 11.41 0.34
CA HIS A 81 15.01 10.65 1.45
C HIS A 81 13.66 11.18 1.93
N ARG A 82 13.50 12.51 1.92
CA ARG A 82 12.25 13.19 2.25
C ARG A 82 11.12 12.81 1.29
N LYS A 83 11.40 12.72 -0.01
CA LYS A 83 10.43 12.27 -1.02
C LYS A 83 9.92 10.85 -0.71
N ASN A 84 10.80 9.96 -0.25
CA ASN A 84 10.42 8.60 0.13
C ASN A 84 9.57 8.59 1.41
N LEU A 85 9.94 9.38 2.43
CA LEU A 85 9.13 9.53 3.66
C LEU A 85 7.71 10.03 3.37
N LEU A 86 7.55 10.84 2.32
CA LEU A 86 6.27 11.36 1.83
C LEU A 86 5.73 10.57 0.64
N LEU A 87 6.06 9.29 0.50
CA LEU A 87 5.53 8.45 -0.56
C LEU A 87 3.98 8.50 -0.57
N PRO A 88 3.34 9.00 -1.64
CA PRO A 88 1.89 9.17 -1.66
C PRO A 88 1.14 7.85 -1.52
N GLY A 89 0.07 7.84 -0.75
CA GLY A 89 -0.75 6.63 -0.59
C GLY A 89 -0.05 5.47 0.14
N ALA A 90 1.15 5.68 0.69
CA ALA A 90 1.77 4.70 1.57
C ALA A 90 0.97 4.52 2.85
N THR A 91 0.75 3.26 3.21
CA THR A 91 -0.02 2.81 4.38
C THR A 91 0.81 1.92 5.30
N ARG A 92 1.93 1.40 4.83
CA ARG A 92 2.78 0.43 5.52
C ARG A 92 4.22 0.91 5.59
N VAL A 93 4.93 0.60 6.67
CA VAL A 93 6.35 0.90 6.85
C VAL A 93 7.06 -0.20 7.63
N GLY A 94 8.34 -0.39 7.34
CA GLY A 94 9.28 -1.16 8.16
C GLY A 94 10.54 -0.34 8.40
N VAL A 95 11.10 -0.43 9.61
CA VAL A 95 12.33 0.28 9.99
C VAL A 95 13.18 -0.68 10.80
N ALA A 96 14.47 -0.72 10.52
CA ALA A 96 15.41 -1.51 11.30
C ALA A 96 16.78 -0.84 11.36
N SER A 97 17.56 -1.23 12.36
CA SER A 97 18.98 -0.91 12.42
C SER A 97 19.81 -2.09 12.90
N VAL A 98 21.05 -2.15 12.44
CA VAL A 98 22.02 -3.16 12.84
C VAL A 98 23.37 -2.47 13.05
N LYS A 99 24.04 -2.80 14.16
CA LYS A 99 25.37 -2.28 14.48
C LYS A 99 26.42 -3.23 13.85
N SER A 100 27.38 -2.66 13.13
CA SER A 100 28.52 -3.42 12.62
C SER A 100 29.34 -3.96 13.79
N ALA A 101 29.62 -5.26 13.77
CA ALA A 101 30.51 -5.90 14.74
C ALA A 101 31.98 -5.49 14.54
N LYS A 102 32.36 -5.00 13.35
CA LYS A 102 33.74 -4.63 13.02
C LYS A 102 34.04 -3.19 13.42
N THR A 103 33.13 -2.26 13.14
CA THR A 103 33.37 -0.82 13.32
C THR A 103 32.52 -0.19 14.42
N GLY A 104 31.54 -0.91 14.96
CA GLY A 104 30.57 -0.35 15.91
C GLY A 104 29.58 0.65 15.29
N ARG A 105 29.66 0.90 13.97
CA ARG A 105 28.78 1.82 13.26
C ARG A 105 27.37 1.25 13.13
N THR A 106 26.36 2.03 13.47
CA THR A 106 24.96 1.66 13.26
C THR A 106 24.54 1.97 11.82
N TYR A 107 23.96 0.99 11.15
CA TYR A 107 23.33 1.09 9.84
C TYR A 107 21.81 1.04 9.99
N TRP A 108 21.11 1.89 9.26
CA TRP A 108 19.66 2.02 9.27
C TRP A 108 19.09 1.74 7.89
N ALA A 109 17.94 1.09 7.86
CA ALA A 109 17.10 1.01 6.67
C ALA A 109 15.64 1.25 7.03
N MET A 110 14.92 1.88 6.12
CA MET A 110 13.47 2.05 6.17
C MET A 110 12.89 1.69 4.81
N VAL A 111 11.83 0.88 4.82
CA VAL A 111 11.04 0.57 3.62
C VAL A 111 9.61 1.03 3.87
N ILE A 112 9.07 1.83 2.96
CA ILE A 112 7.71 2.36 3.02
C ILE A 112 6.95 1.96 1.77
N ALA A 113 5.70 1.54 1.93
CA ALA A 113 4.91 1.01 0.83
C ALA A 113 3.44 1.39 0.91
N GLY A 114 2.82 1.46 -0.26
CA GLY A 114 1.37 1.58 -0.45
C GLY A 114 0.89 0.56 -1.46
N ASP A 115 -0.38 0.21 -1.36
CA ASP A 115 -1.01 -0.69 -2.32
C ASP A 115 -1.22 0.03 -3.66
N TYR A 116 -1.51 -0.75 -4.71
CA TYR A 116 -1.98 -0.17 -5.96
C TYR A 116 -3.32 0.52 -5.71
N GLU A 117 -3.32 1.84 -5.57
CA GLU A 117 -4.55 2.60 -5.69
C GLU A 117 -4.93 2.56 -7.18
N ARG A 118 -5.94 1.75 -7.53
CA ARG A 118 -6.58 1.89 -8.86
C ARG A 118 -7.02 3.35 -8.98
N PRO A 119 -6.73 4.05 -10.09
CA PRO A 119 -7.21 5.40 -10.29
C PRO A 119 -8.72 5.42 -10.02
N LYS A 120 -9.16 6.24 -9.06
CA LYS A 120 -10.59 6.47 -8.87
C LYS A 120 -11.14 6.94 -10.22
N PRO A 121 -12.23 6.36 -10.74
CA PRO A 121 -12.89 6.89 -11.92
C PRO A 121 -13.13 8.38 -11.68
N LYS A 122 -12.64 9.24 -12.57
CA LYS A 122 -12.95 10.68 -12.51
C LYS A 122 -14.47 10.78 -12.49
N ALA A 123 -15.03 11.39 -11.44
CA ALA A 123 -16.47 11.63 -11.37
C ALA A 123 -16.87 12.38 -12.65
N SER A 124 -17.70 11.75 -13.47
CA SER A 124 -18.26 12.37 -14.66
C SER A 124 -19.03 13.62 -14.23
N PRO A 125 -18.93 14.75 -14.96
CA PRO A 125 -19.72 15.92 -14.64
C PRO A 125 -21.21 15.55 -14.69
N LYS A 126 -21.93 15.81 -13.60
CA LYS A 126 -23.37 15.54 -13.50
C LYS A 126 -24.11 16.34 -14.57
N SER A 127 -24.68 15.66 -15.55
CA SER A 127 -25.69 16.24 -16.44
C SER A 127 -26.98 16.50 -15.63
N PRO A 128 -27.72 17.59 -15.89
CA PRO A 128 -28.93 17.91 -15.14
C PRO A 128 -30.03 16.90 -15.45
N SER A 129 -30.69 16.45 -14.39
CA SER A 129 -31.84 15.53 -14.41
C SER A 129 -33.02 16.15 -15.16
N LYS A 130 -33.49 15.48 -16.22
CA LYS A 130 -34.81 15.75 -16.80
C LYS A 130 -35.87 15.05 -15.96
N GLU A 131 -36.76 15.86 -15.44
CA GLU A 131 -38.00 15.53 -14.74
C GLU A 131 -38.97 14.81 -15.69
N SER A 132 -39.31 13.55 -15.39
CA SER A 132 -40.33 12.79 -16.12
C SER A 132 -41.69 12.96 -15.44
N LYS A 133 -42.57 13.73 -16.09
CA LYS A 133 -44.01 13.82 -15.74
C LYS A 133 -44.70 12.46 -15.93
N GLN A 134 -45.41 12.04 -14.89
CA GLN A 134 -46.35 10.91 -14.88
C GLN A 134 -47.61 11.23 -15.71
N ALA A 135 -48.11 10.22 -16.42
CA ALA A 135 -49.49 10.15 -16.87
C ALA A 135 -50.09 8.79 -16.43
N ASN A 136 -51.14 8.87 -15.61
CA ASN A 136 -52.04 7.78 -15.24
C ASN A 136 -52.86 7.31 -16.45
N ILE A 137 -53.26 6.03 -16.49
CA ILE A 137 -54.59 5.55 -16.94
C ILE A 137 -54.80 4.08 -16.49
N ALA A 138 -56.07 3.72 -16.32
CA ALA A 138 -56.65 2.75 -15.40
C ALA A 138 -56.75 1.28 -15.86
N LYS A 139 -57.14 0.45 -14.88
CA LYS A 139 -57.42 -1.01 -14.85
C LYS A 139 -58.75 -1.39 -15.53
N PRO A 140 -58.93 -2.66 -15.99
CA PRO A 140 -59.90 -3.59 -15.36
C PRO A 140 -59.39 -5.06 -15.29
N LYS A 141 -59.48 -5.77 -14.14
CA LYS A 141 -60.49 -6.77 -13.64
C LYS A 141 -60.62 -8.13 -14.39
N SER A 142 -59.95 -9.15 -13.80
CA SER A 142 -60.33 -10.56 -13.48
C SER A 142 -60.96 -11.54 -14.49
N ARG A 143 -60.35 -12.75 -14.60
CA ARG A 143 -60.89 -14.12 -14.29
C ARG A 143 -59.81 -15.15 -14.69
N ALA A 144 -59.36 -16.04 -13.81
CA ALA A 144 -59.87 -17.36 -13.39
C ALA A 144 -59.02 -18.50 -13.99
N ALA A 145 -58.74 -19.49 -13.16
CA ALA A 145 -57.80 -20.59 -13.38
C ALA A 145 -58.34 -21.64 -14.35
N GLU A 146 -57.43 -22.32 -15.06
CA GLU A 146 -57.67 -23.69 -15.50
C GLU A 146 -56.37 -24.49 -15.58
N SER A 147 -56.47 -25.70 -15.04
CA SER A 147 -55.47 -26.75 -14.98
C SER A 147 -55.49 -27.58 -16.27
N CYS A 148 -54.34 -28.03 -16.75
CA CYS A 148 -54.30 -29.24 -17.57
C CYS A 148 -52.95 -30.00 -17.45
N ARG A 149 -52.95 -31.00 -16.57
CA ARG A 149 -52.65 -32.42 -16.84
C ARG A 149 -51.38 -32.78 -17.67
N LEU A 150 -50.35 -33.20 -16.92
CA LEU A 150 -49.60 -34.48 -16.98
C LEU A 150 -49.27 -35.13 -18.35
N LYS A 151 -47.99 -35.45 -18.56
CA LYS A 151 -47.55 -36.82 -18.96
C LYS A 151 -46.08 -37.08 -18.63
N ILE A 152 -45.90 -38.09 -17.76
CA ILE A 152 -44.68 -38.83 -17.43
C ILE A 152 -44.52 -39.93 -18.49
N LEU A 153 -43.28 -40.17 -18.96
CA LEU A 153 -42.74 -41.34 -19.69
C LEU A 153 -41.27 -40.96 -20.02
N SER A 154 -40.22 -41.78 -19.99
CA SER A 154 -39.91 -43.09 -19.40
C SER A 154 -38.37 -43.22 -19.50
N LEU A 155 -37.80 -44.14 -18.70
CA LEU A 155 -36.39 -44.53 -18.57
C LEU A 155 -35.74 -45.19 -19.81
N CYS A 156 -34.41 -45.43 -19.66
CA CYS A 156 -33.48 -46.36 -20.35
C CYS A 156 -32.68 -45.75 -21.54
N LEU A 157 -31.35 -45.85 -21.67
CA LEU A 157 -30.26 -46.58 -20.98
C LEU A 157 -29.08 -45.64 -20.72
#